data_AF-A0A1S8WHV3-F1
#
_entry.id   AF-A0A1S8WHV3-F1
#
_cell.length_a   1.000
_cell.length_b   1.000
_cell.length_c   1.000
_cell.angle_alpha   90.00
_cell.angle_beta   90.00
_cell.angle_gamma   90.00
#
_symmetry.space_group_name_H-M   'P 1'
#
loop_
_entity.id
_entity.type
_entity.pdbx_description
1 polymer ?
#
loop_
_entity_poly.entity_id
_entity_poly.type
_entity_poly.pdbx_seq_one_letter_code
_entity_poly.pdbx_strand_id
1 'polypeptide(L)'
;MKRRYKRLVRKRSLPIDRARHSRKGQPMCMEQYYRLFTSYRYPGKTKDTLVTTSDNDPFDPEHIIVFKKYKYLLVHENCKTLEKLLKSVYQTHK
;
A
#
# COMPACT_ATOMS: atom_id res chain seq x y z
N MET A 1 -2.76 -6.47 -10.05
CA MET A 1 -2.57 -5.02 -10.32
C MET A 1 -1.75 -4.29 -9.23
N LYS A 2 -1.98 -4.51 -7.92
CA LYS A 2 -1.32 -3.76 -6.82
C LYS A 2 0.21 -3.94 -6.68
N ARG A 3 0.75 -5.16 -6.86
CA ARG A 3 2.20 -5.45 -6.72
C ARG A 3 3.11 -4.65 -7.66
N ARG A 4 2.68 -4.44 -8.92
CA ARG A 4 3.48 -3.70 -9.91
C ARG A 4 3.71 -2.26 -9.46
N TYR A 5 2.69 -1.63 -8.87
CA TYR A 5 2.74 -0.24 -8.46
C TYR A 5 3.62 -0.03 -7.22
N LYS A 6 3.48 -0.88 -6.18
CA LYS A 6 4.35 -0.84 -4.99
C LYS A 6 5.84 -0.92 -5.36
N ARG A 7 6.21 -1.77 -6.32
CA ARG A 7 7.60 -1.83 -6.82
C ARG A 7 8.08 -0.53 -7.48
N LEU A 8 7.22 0.16 -8.22
CA LEU A 8 7.57 1.44 -8.86
C LEU A 8 7.77 2.54 -7.80
N VAL A 9 6.89 2.58 -6.80
CA VAL A 9 7.00 3.48 -5.64
C VAL A 9 8.33 3.24 -4.91
N ARG A 10 8.63 1.98 -4.56
CA ARG A 10 9.86 1.60 -3.83
C ARG A 10 11.13 1.92 -4.61
N LYS A 11 11.11 1.74 -5.94
CA LYS A 11 12.23 2.09 -6.82
C LYS A 11 12.36 3.59 -7.10
N ARG A 12 11.48 4.43 -6.55
CA ARG A 12 11.37 5.87 -6.85
C ARG A 12 11.31 6.14 -8.36
N SER A 13 10.69 5.23 -9.11
CA SER A 13 10.63 5.27 -10.58
C SER A 13 9.30 5.79 -11.11
N LEU A 14 8.45 6.34 -10.23
CA LEU A 14 7.24 7.02 -10.66
C LEU A 14 7.59 8.38 -11.25
N PRO A 15 6.89 8.81 -12.32
CA PRO A 15 7.05 10.16 -12.83
C PRO A 15 6.68 11.18 -11.73
N ILE A 16 7.44 12.27 -11.66
CA ILE A 16 7.17 13.35 -10.71
C ILE A 16 5.86 14.03 -11.11
N ASP A 17 4.93 14.14 -10.15
CA ASP A 17 3.68 14.85 -10.34
C ASP A 17 3.94 16.33 -10.58
N ARG A 18 3.18 16.92 -11.49
CA ARG A 18 3.27 18.34 -11.83
C ARG A 18 1.93 19.01 -11.66
N ALA A 19 1.94 20.20 -11.08
CA ALA A 19 0.73 21.00 -10.87
C ALA A 19 0.04 21.29 -12.22
N ARG A 20 -1.29 21.20 -12.25
CA ARG A 20 -2.09 21.37 -13.47
C ARG A 20 -2.64 22.78 -13.67
N HIS A 21 -2.91 23.50 -12.57
CA HIS A 21 -3.65 24.77 -12.60
C HIS A 21 -2.80 25.96 -12.12
N SER A 22 -2.75 26.24 -10.81
CA SER A 22 -2.18 27.48 -10.25
C SER A 22 -0.72 27.75 -10.62
N ARG A 23 0.09 26.70 -10.77
CA ARG A 23 1.50 26.77 -11.20
C ARG A 23 1.80 25.64 -12.18
N LYS A 24 1.19 25.71 -13.36
CA LYS A 24 1.24 24.64 -14.37
C LYS A 24 2.68 24.16 -14.63
N GLY A 25 2.93 22.86 -14.46
CA GLY A 25 4.23 22.25 -14.70
C GLY A 25 5.18 22.25 -13.49
N GLN A 26 4.86 22.95 -12.39
CA GLN A 26 5.69 22.92 -11.18
C GLN A 26 5.75 21.50 -10.61
N PRO A 27 6.94 20.96 -10.31
CA PRO A 27 7.08 19.65 -9.69
C PRO A 27 6.49 19.68 -8.26
N MET A 28 5.76 18.61 -7.93
CA MET A 28 5.16 18.40 -6.62
C MET A 28 6.06 17.50 -5.78
N CYS A 29 5.96 17.65 -4.46
CA CYS A 29 6.61 16.74 -3.52
C CYS A 29 6.00 15.34 -3.63
N MET A 30 6.85 14.31 -3.76
CA MET A 30 6.42 12.92 -3.90
C MET A 30 6.38 12.14 -2.57
N GLU A 31 6.63 12.80 -1.43
CA GLU A 31 6.76 12.13 -0.12
C GLU A 31 5.52 11.33 0.29
N GLN A 32 4.34 11.81 -0.10
CA GLN A 32 3.08 11.12 0.18
C GLN A 32 3.01 9.75 -0.51
N TYR A 33 3.57 9.62 -1.72
CA TYR A 33 3.59 8.36 -2.46
C TYR A 33 4.43 7.30 -1.75
N TYR A 34 5.57 7.69 -1.18
CA TYR A 34 6.49 6.78 -0.51
C TYR A 34 5.94 6.22 0.81
N ARG A 35 4.88 6.84 1.36
CA ARG A 35 4.25 6.41 2.61
C ARG A 35 3.05 5.49 2.42
N LEU A 36 2.54 5.34 1.18
CA LEU A 36 1.29 4.63 0.87
C LEU A 36 1.22 3.19 1.38
N PHE A 37 2.34 2.47 1.35
CA PHE A 37 2.41 1.06 1.73
C PHE A 37 3.17 0.79 3.02
N THR A 38 3.64 1.84 3.68
CA THR A 38 4.51 1.76 4.86
C THR A 38 3.90 2.43 6.09
N SER A 39 2.76 3.12 5.95
CA SER A 39 2.14 3.85 7.03
C SER A 39 1.04 3.07 7.76
N TYR A 40 1.02 3.17 9.09
CA TYR A 40 -0.08 2.75 9.95
C TYR A 40 -0.40 3.83 10.99
N ARG A 41 -1.68 4.00 11.33
CA ARG A 41 -2.13 4.96 12.34
C ARG A 41 -2.46 4.23 13.63
N TYR A 42 -1.69 4.48 14.68
CA TYR A 42 -1.92 3.95 16.01
C TYR A 42 -2.82 4.90 16.83
N PRO A 43 -3.94 4.42 17.38
CA PRO A 43 -4.84 5.26 18.17
C PRO A 43 -4.18 5.67 19.50
N GLY A 44 -4.32 6.94 19.89
CA GLY A 44 -3.80 7.47 21.15
C GLY A 44 -4.87 8.16 21.97
N LYS A 45 -4.64 8.29 23.28
CA LYS A 45 -5.63 8.83 24.24
C LYS A 45 -5.96 10.30 23.99
N THR A 46 -4.95 11.11 23.62
CA THR A 46 -5.08 12.54 23.32
C THR A 46 -4.83 12.85 21.85
N LYS A 47 -3.94 12.09 21.21
CA LYS A 47 -3.57 12.24 19.81
C LYS A 47 -3.07 10.92 19.26
N ASP A 48 -3.45 10.63 18.02
CA ASP A 48 -2.99 9.44 17.31
C ASP A 48 -1.55 9.60 16.81
N THR A 49 -0.88 8.47 16.66
CA THR A 49 0.51 8.41 16.17
C THR A 49 0.54 7.79 14.79
N LEU A 50 1.18 8.46 13.85
CA LEU A 50 1.43 7.92 12.51
C LEU A 50 2.78 7.23 12.49
N VAL A 51 2.77 5.91 12.36
CA VAL A 51 3.96 5.05 12.29
C VAL A 51 4.26 4.79 10.81
N THR A 52 5.53 4.87 10.42
CA THR A 52 6.00 4.50 9.08
C THR A 52 7.13 3.50 9.19
N THR A 53 6.98 2.34 8.56
CA THR A 53 8.03 1.33 8.48
C THR A 53 9.07 1.74 7.44
N SER A 54 10.36 1.55 7.74
CA SER A 54 11.42 1.74 6.76
C SER A 54 11.40 0.62 5.71
N ASP A 55 11.47 0.98 4.43
CA ASP A 55 11.45 0.05 3.26
C ASP A 55 12.59 -1.01 3.23
N ASN A 56 13.51 -0.98 4.20
CA ASN A 56 14.77 -1.72 4.20
C ASN A 56 14.87 -2.79 5.28
N ASP A 57 13.77 -3.21 5.92
CA ASP A 57 13.85 -4.37 6.82
C ASP A 57 13.80 -5.66 5.98
N PRO A 58 14.92 -6.37 5.78
CA PRO A 58 14.96 -7.59 4.97
C PRO A 58 14.20 -8.75 5.65
N PHE A 59 13.79 -8.59 6.91
CA PHE A 59 13.10 -9.61 7.69
C PHE A 59 11.59 -9.38 7.80
N ASP A 60 11.03 -8.31 7.21
CA ASP A 60 9.59 -8.06 7.22
C ASP A 60 8.91 -8.67 5.97
N PRO A 61 8.28 -9.86 6.07
CA PRO A 61 7.69 -10.53 4.91
C PRO A 61 6.47 -9.76 4.40
N GLU A 62 6.53 -9.31 3.14
CA GLU A 62 5.42 -8.62 2.49
C GLU A 62 4.15 -9.50 2.48
N HIS A 63 3.08 -8.95 3.04
CA HIS A 63 1.77 -9.60 3.10
C HIS A 63 0.65 -8.58 2.89
N ILE A 64 -0.53 -9.09 2.55
CA ILE A 64 -1.76 -8.30 2.56
C ILE A 64 -2.74 -8.89 3.58
N ILE A 65 -3.54 -8.02 4.18
CA ILE A 65 -4.63 -8.43 5.06
C ILE A 65 -5.92 -8.46 4.22
N VAL A 66 -6.57 -9.62 4.16
CA VAL A 66 -7.87 -9.78 3.50
C VAL A 66 -8.95 -9.91 4.56
N PHE A 67 -9.94 -9.01 4.53
CA PHE A 67 -11.10 -9.05 5.42
C PHE A 67 -12.32 -9.64 4.70
N LYS A 68 -13.00 -10.61 5.33
CA LYS A 68 -14.28 -11.17 4.88
C LYS A 68 -15.11 -11.63 6.07
N LYS A 69 -16.38 -11.21 6.14
CA LYS A 69 -17.36 -11.62 7.19
C LYS A 69 -16.75 -11.59 8.60
N TYR A 70 -16.23 -10.43 9.02
CA TYR A 70 -15.61 -10.21 10.34
C TYR A 70 -14.35 -11.03 10.65
N LYS A 71 -13.82 -11.77 9.68
CA LYS A 71 -12.55 -12.50 9.80
C LYS A 71 -11.50 -11.82 8.95
N TYR A 72 -10.25 -11.88 9.39
CA TYR A 72 -9.09 -11.44 8.64
C TYR A 72 -8.12 -12.59 8.39
N LEU A 73 -7.46 -12.56 7.24
CA LEU A 73 -6.43 -13.52 6.84
C LEU A 73 -5.20 -12.75 6.41
N LEU A 74 -4.04 -13.12 6.95
CA LEU A 74 -2.74 -12.67 6.49
C LEU A 74 -2.34 -13.54 5.30
N VAL A 75 -2.06 -12.91 4.17
CA VAL A 75 -1.67 -13.63 2.96
C VAL A 75 -0.35 -13.08 2.44
N HIS A 76 0.68 -13.92 2.51
CA HIS A 76 2.03 -13.58 2.03
C HIS A 76 2.08 -13.50 0.51
N GLU A 77 2.85 -12.53 -0.02
CA GLU A 77 2.92 -12.21 -1.45
C GLU A 77 3.42 -13.36 -2.34
N ASN A 78 4.16 -14.33 -1.79
CA ASN A 78 4.70 -15.47 -2.54
C ASN A 78 3.73 -16.66 -2.65
N CYS A 79 2.53 -16.56 -2.09
CA CYS A 79 1.57 -17.64 -2.13
C CYS A 79 0.73 -17.57 -3.43
N LYS A 80 0.85 -18.57 -4.32
CA LYS A 80 -0.06 -18.78 -5.48
C LYS A 80 -1.55 -18.77 -5.09
N THR A 81 -1.83 -18.91 -3.80
CA THR A 81 -3.12 -18.86 -3.12
C THR A 81 -3.77 -17.47 -3.15
N LEU A 82 -3.02 -16.37 -3.28
CA LEU A 82 -3.56 -15.01 -3.35
C LEU A 82 -4.51 -14.79 -4.52
N GLU A 83 -4.12 -15.27 -5.71
CA GLU A 83 -4.95 -15.12 -6.91
C GLU A 83 -6.22 -15.98 -6.81
N LYS A 84 -6.13 -17.19 -6.24
CA LYS A 84 -7.29 -18.05 -6.00
C LYS A 84 -8.24 -17.45 -4.97
N LEU A 85 -7.72 -16.91 -3.86
CA LEU A 85 -8.51 -16.27 -2.81
C LEU A 85 -9.18 -14.98 -3.31
N LEU A 86 -8.44 -14.10 -3.99
CA LEU A 86 -9.02 -12.88 -4.58
C LEU A 86 -10.12 -13.22 -5.58
N LYS A 87 -9.87 -14.15 -6.51
CA LYS A 87 -10.90 -14.61 -7.45
C LYS A 87 -12.14 -15.12 -6.71
N SER A 88 -11.97 -15.99 -5.70
CA SER A 88 -13.09 -16.52 -4.91
C SER A 88 -13.88 -15.44 -4.13
N VAL A 89 -13.22 -14.37 -3.67
CA VAL A 89 -13.87 -13.23 -3.00
C VAL A 89 -14.66 -12.38 -4.00
N TYR A 90 -14.09 -12.09 -5.17
CA TYR A 90 -14.76 -11.32 -6.21
C TYR A 90 -15.89 -12.08 -6.91
N GLN A 91 -15.80 -13.41 -7.00
CA GLN A 91 -16.83 -14.27 -7.61
C GLN A 91 -18.03 -14.54 -6.70
N THR A 92 -17.99 -14.18 -5.41
CA THR A 92 -19.16 -14.32 -4.52
C THR A 92 -20.18 -13.17 -4.66
N HIS A 93 -19.98 -12.24 -5.61
CA HIS A 93 -20.84 -11.07 -5.86
C HIS A 93 -21.55 -11.11 -7.23
N LYS A 94 -21.93 -12.30 -7.72
CA LYS A 94 -22.84 -12.44 -8.85
C LYS A 94 -24.04 -13.27 -8.45
#